data_AF-A0A2Z6LIZ2-F1
#
_entry.id   AF-A0A2Z6LIZ2-F1
#
_cell.length_a   1.000
_cell.length_b   1.000
_cell.length_c   1.000
_cell.angle_alpha   90.00
_cell.angle_beta   90.00
_cell.angle_gamma   90.00
#
_symmetry.space_group_name_H-M   'P 1'
#
loop_
_entity.id
_entity.type
_entity.pdbx_description
1 polymer ?
#
loop_
_entity_poly.entity_id
_entity_poly.type
_entity_poly.pdbx_seq_one_letter_code
_entity_poly.pdbx_strand_id
1 'polypeptide(L)'
;MAPQKALELIGNSLTSQYERWHPKARYKCQLDPTLEAVKKLCTTCRSFAKSERVLFHYNGHGVPYPTSNGNIWVYNKLSNMVCIEANS
;
A
#
# COMPACT_ATOMS: atom_id res chain seq x y z
N MET A 1 -1.08 23.29 3.53
CA MET A 1 -1.90 22.13 3.93
C MET A 1 -1.08 21.30 4.91
N ALA A 2 -1.66 20.82 6.02
CA ALA A 2 -0.91 19.99 6.96
C ALA A 2 -0.50 18.65 6.30
N PRO A 3 0.69 18.10 6.58
CA PRO A 3 1.19 16.88 5.92
C PRO A 3 0.21 15.70 5.99
N GLN A 4 -0.37 15.44 7.17
CA GLN A 4 -1.34 14.38 7.38
C GLN A 4 -2.60 14.56 6.52
N LYS A 5 -3.10 15.81 6.42
CA LYS A 5 -4.26 16.14 5.59
C LYS A 5 -3.96 15.97 4.10
N ALA A 6 -2.73 16.28 3.67
CA ALA A 6 -2.31 16.06 2.30
C ALA A 6 -2.27 14.56 1.96
N LEU A 7 -1.72 13.74 2.86
CA LEU A 7 -1.63 12.29 2.70
C LEU A 7 -3.01 11.64 2.55
N GLU A 8 -3.97 12.04 3.39
CA GLU A 8 -5.37 11.57 3.31
C GLU A 8 -6.04 11.97 1.99
N LEU A 9 -5.86 13.22 1.55
CA LEU A 9 -6.43 13.70 0.29
C LEU A 9 -5.85 12.96 -0.92
N ILE A 10 -4.54 12.69 -0.92
CA ILE A 10 -3.88 11.91 -1.96
C ILE A 10 -4.45 10.48 -2.00
N GLY A 11 -4.56 9.82 -0.85
CA GLY A 11 -5.11 8.46 -0.76
C GLY A 11 -6.57 8.36 -1.23
N ASN A 12 -7.40 9.33 -0.85
CA ASN A 12 -8.80 9.38 -1.28
C ASN A 12 -8.92 9.64 -2.78
N SER A 13 -8.16 10.61 -3.31
CA SER A 13 -8.13 10.91 -4.74
C SER A 13 -7.70 9.71 -5.57
N LEU A 14 -6.64 9.00 -5.15
CA LEU A 14 -6.16 7.80 -5.83
C LEU A 14 -7.21 6.67 -5.81
N THR A 15 -7.92 6.51 -4.70
CA THR A 15 -9.03 5.55 -4.59
C THR A 15 -10.13 5.88 -5.59
N SER A 16 -10.59 7.13 -5.64
CA SER A 16 -11.62 7.58 -6.59
C SER A 16 -11.19 7.44 -8.06
N GLN A 17 -9.91 7.64 -8.36
CA GLN A 17 -9.36 7.41 -9.70
C GLN A 17 -9.49 5.94 -10.13
N TYR A 18 -9.20 5.00 -9.23
CA TYR A 18 -9.39 3.57 -9.52
C TYR A 18 -10.86 3.14 -9.54
N GLU A 19 -11.70 3.70 -8.66
CA GLU A 19 -13.15 3.44 -8.64
C GLU A 19 -13.81 3.82 -9.96
N ARG A 20 -13.34 4.88 -10.61
CA ARG A 20 -13.83 5.27 -11.96
C ARG A 20 -13.65 4.15 -12.99
N TRP A 21 -12.57 3.37 -12.91
CA TRP A 21 -12.30 2.28 -13.84
C TRP A 21 -12.99 0.98 -13.43
N HIS A 22 -13.14 0.70 -12.13
CA HIS A 22 -13.77 -0.54 -11.67
C HIS A 22 -14.64 -0.37 -10.40
N PRO A 23 -15.82 0.26 -10.50
CA PRO A 23 -16.59 0.74 -9.33
C PRO A 23 -17.13 -0.37 -8.41
N LYS A 24 -17.15 -1.63 -8.86
CA LYS A 24 -17.66 -2.77 -8.08
C LYS A 24 -16.58 -3.44 -7.22
N ALA A 25 -15.30 -3.09 -7.37
CA ALA A 25 -14.25 -3.62 -6.53
C ALA A 25 -14.30 -3.06 -5.11
N ARG A 26 -13.66 -3.79 -4.19
CA ARG A 26 -13.44 -3.32 -2.82
C ARG A 26 -12.05 -2.68 -2.73
N TYR A 27 -12.01 -1.41 -2.33
CA TYR A 27 -10.78 -0.66 -2.19
C TYR A 27 -10.34 -0.58 -0.74
N LYS A 28 -9.03 -0.71 -0.51
CA LYS A 28 -8.40 -0.56 0.81
C LYS A 28 -7.14 0.29 0.65
N CYS A 29 -7.14 1.46 1.28
CA CYS A 29 -6.01 2.37 1.31
C CYS A 29 -5.24 2.20 2.63
N GLN A 30 -3.92 2.21 2.56
CA GLN A 30 -3.01 2.22 3.70
C GLN A 30 -2.02 3.37 3.49
N LEU A 31 -2.00 4.31 4.43
CA LEU A 31 -1.17 5.52 4.39
C LEU A 31 0.00 5.31 5.36
N ASP A 32 1.23 5.37 4.85
CA ASP A 32 2.48 5.08 5.57
C ASP A 32 2.41 3.82 6.47
N PRO A 33 2.02 2.65 5.92
CA PRO A 33 1.78 1.47 6.73
C PRO A 33 3.05 0.84 7.26
N THR A 34 2.89 0.13 8.38
CA THR A 34 3.89 -0.80 8.89
C THR A 34 3.94 -2.10 8.08
N LEU A 35 5.06 -2.83 8.17
CA LEU A 35 5.16 -4.18 7.61
C LEU A 35 4.02 -5.10 8.07
N GLU A 36 3.67 -5.07 9.35
CA GLU A 36 2.56 -5.87 9.90
C GLU A 36 1.22 -5.49 9.27
N ALA A 37 0.98 -4.18 9.07
CA ALA A 37 -0.23 -3.68 8.44
C ALA A 37 -0.32 -4.10 6.96
N VAL A 38 0.80 -4.06 6.24
CA VAL A 38 0.88 -4.54 4.84
C VAL A 38 0.63 -6.05 4.78
N LYS A 39 1.28 -6.85 5.63
CA LYS A 39 1.05 -8.32 5.69
C LYS A 39 -0.43 -8.63 5.96
N LYS A 40 -1.03 -7.97 6.95
CA LYS A 40 -2.46 -8.15 7.27
C LYS A 40 -3.36 -7.73 6.09
N LEU A 41 -3.07 -6.60 5.44
CA LEU A 41 -3.81 -6.13 4.27
C LEU A 41 -3.78 -7.17 3.15
N CYS A 42 -2.60 -7.62 2.75
CA CYS A 42 -2.42 -8.58 1.66
C CYS A 42 -3.14 -9.90 1.93
N THR A 43 -2.98 -10.46 3.14
CA THR A 43 -3.65 -11.71 3.53
C THR A 43 -5.17 -11.55 3.54
N THR A 44 -5.67 -10.41 4.01
CA THR A 44 -7.11 -10.11 4.00
C THR A 44 -7.62 -9.99 2.55
N CYS A 45 -6.96 -9.21 1.70
CA CYS A 45 -7.39 -9.05 0.30
C CYS A 45 -7.38 -10.39 -0.45
N ARG A 46 -6.36 -11.24 -0.24
CA ARG A 46 -6.31 -12.59 -0.83
C ARG A 46 -7.47 -13.46 -0.36
N SER A 47 -7.77 -13.50 0.94
CA SER A 47 -8.86 -14.34 1.46
C SER A 47 -10.23 -13.90 0.92
N PHE A 48 -10.45 -12.60 0.73
CA PHE A 48 -11.68 -12.09 0.12
C PHE A 48 -11.77 -12.34 -1.39
N ALA A 49 -10.66 -12.23 -2.12
CA ALA A 49 -10.65 -12.40 -3.57
C ALA A 49 -10.82 -13.86 -4.01
N LYS A 50 -10.44 -14.83 -3.16
CA LYS A 50 -10.43 -16.26 -3.53
C LYS A 50 -9.57 -16.46 -4.81
N SER A 51 -10.21 -16.90 -5.89
CA SER A 51 -9.61 -17.08 -7.23
C SER A 51 -9.51 -15.80 -8.07
N GLU A 52 -10.14 -14.71 -7.63
CA GLU A 52 -10.11 -13.44 -8.35
C GLU A 52 -8.74 -12.75 -8.22
N ARG A 53 -8.52 -11.79 -9.12
CA ARG A 53 -7.32 -10.96 -9.13
C ARG A 53 -7.36 -9.92 -8.01
N VAL A 54 -6.20 -9.66 -7.41
CA VAL A 54 -5.98 -8.57 -6.46
C VAL A 54 -5.01 -7.59 -7.10
N LEU A 55 -5.39 -6.32 -7.16
CA LEU A 55 -4.47 -5.24 -7.53
C LEU A 55 -3.75 -4.74 -6.28
N PHE A 56 -2.43 -4.73 -6.31
CA PHE A 56 -1.59 -4.13 -5.28
C PHE A 56 -0.86 -2.93 -5.88
N HIS A 57 -1.24 -1.72 -5.43
CA HIS A 57 -0.57 -0.49 -5.81
C HIS A 57 0.39 -0.09 -4.71
N TYR A 58 1.68 0.01 -5.05
CA TYR A 58 2.73 0.49 -4.14
C TYR A 58 3.28 1.81 -4.68
N ASN A 59 3.31 2.83 -3.82
CA ASN A 59 3.90 4.12 -4.11
C ASN A 59 5.10 4.35 -3.16
N GLY A 60 6.31 4.23 -3.70
CA GLY A 60 7.56 4.34 -2.96
C GLY A 60 8.28 5.69 -3.13
N HIS A 61 7.58 6.77 -3.47
CA HIS A 61 8.24 8.06 -3.76
C HIS A 61 8.98 8.68 -2.55
N GLY A 62 8.58 8.34 -1.32
CA GLY A 62 9.20 8.84 -0.08
C GLY A 62 10.31 7.96 0.50
N VAL A 63 10.68 6.88 -0.19
CA VAL A 63 11.63 5.86 0.30
C VAL A 63 12.73 5.60 -0.75
N PRO A 64 13.82 4.88 -0.40
CA PRO A 64 14.86 4.56 -1.36
C PRO A 64 14.36 3.70 -2.52
N TYR A 65 15.15 3.65 -3.59
CA TYR A 65 14.87 2.74 -4.71
C TYR A 65 14.82 1.27 -4.26
N PRO A 66 14.04 0.41 -4.97
CA PRO A 66 14.04 -1.01 -4.72
C PRO A 66 15.45 -1.59 -4.78
N THR A 67 15.72 -2.57 -3.92
CA THR A 67 17.03 -3.23 -3.90
C THR A 67 17.20 -4.13 -5.13
N SER A 68 18.45 -4.50 -5.46
CA SER A 68 18.75 -5.48 -6.51
C SER A 68 18.12 -6.85 -6.28
N ASN A 69 17.79 -7.18 -5.03
CA ASN A 69 17.15 -8.44 -4.64
C ASN A 69 15.62 -8.40 -4.77
N GLY A 70 15.05 -7.31 -5.29
CA GLY A 70 13.61 -7.15 -5.47
C GLY A 70 12.85 -6.69 -4.23
N ASN A 71 13.56 -6.31 -3.16
CA ASN A 71 12.93 -5.80 -1.94
C ASN A 71 12.40 -4.37 -2.11
N ILE A 72 11.27 -4.09 -1.47
CA ILE A 72 10.62 -2.75 -1.41
C ILE A 72 10.71 -2.18 0.01
N TRP A 73 10.41 -0.89 0.17
CA TRP A 73 10.56 -0.19 1.45
C TRP A 73 9.20 0.29 1.99
N VAL A 74 9.01 0.21 3.31
CA VAL A 74 7.85 0.77 4.03
C VAL A 74 8.32 1.52 5.29
N TYR A 75 7.39 2.11 6.04
CA TYR A 75 7.72 2.75 7.32
C TYR A 75 7.43 1.81 8.49
N ASN A 76 8.00 2.09 9.67
CA ASN A 76 7.58 1.48 10.93
C ASN A 76 6.77 2.46 11.78
N LYS A 77 6.35 2.04 12.98
CA LYS A 77 5.56 2.87 13.90
C LYS A 77 6.25 4.17 14.34
N LEU A 78 7.56 4.25 14.19
CA LEU A 78 8.39 5.42 14.50
C LEU A 78 8.73 6.23 13.24
N SER A 79 8.09 5.94 12.11
CA SER A 79 8.34 6.54 10.80
C SER A 79 9.76 6.33 10.26
N ASN A 80 10.45 5.29 10.74
CA ASN A 80 11.73 4.87 10.16
C ASN A 80 11.49 3.89 9.00
N MET A 81 12.34 3.98 7.98
CA MET A 81 12.25 3.12 6.80
C MET A 81 12.67 1.68 7.13
N VAL A 82 11.90 0.71 6.62
CA VAL A 82 12.11 -0.73 6.80
C VAL A 82 12.00 -1.42 5.44
N CYS A 83 12.98 -2.25 5.12
CA CYS A 83 13.00 -3.07 3.91
C CYS A 83 12.09 -4.30 4.09
N ILE A 84 11.24 -4.57 3.11
CA ILE A 84 10.43 -5.79 3.01
C ILE A 84 11.14 -6.77 2.08
N GLU A 85 11.54 -7.91 2.63
CA GLU A 85 12.16 -8.97 1.83
C GLU A 85 11.13 -9.73 1.00
N ALA A 86 11.42 -9.91 -0.28
CA ALA A 86 10.52 -10.58 -1.23
C ALA A 86 10.25 -12.07 -0.90
N ASN A 87 11.05 -12.68 -0.02
CA ASN A 87 10.99 -14.10 0.34
C ASN A 87 10.46 -14.36 1.76
N SER A 88 9.73 -13.41 2.37
CA SER A 88 9.30 -13.46 3.78
C SER A 88 7.79 -13.58 4.01
#